data_AF-A0AAD5H277-F1
#
_entry.id   AF-A0AAD5H277-F1
#
_cell.length_a   1.000
_cell.length_b   1.000
_cell.length_c   1.000
_cell.angle_alpha   90.00
_cell.angle_beta   90.00
_cell.angle_gamma   90.00
#
_symmetry.space_group_name_H-M   'P 1'
#
loop_
_entity.id
_entity.type
_entity.pdbx_description
1 polymer ?
#
loop_
_entity_poly.entity_id
_entity_poly.type
_entity_poly.pdbx_seq_one_letter_code
_entity_poly.pdbx_strand_id
1 'polypeptide(L)'
;MLSQRSLARRLEERVAEDARLRAVEATKKEAVARRVDVDTFQALVSAAHLRPMRGGLRLAPGGAGGKPAAPRNFRPDGTLSDGSSAPSSSTALAAAHGSTSSDDALRSGALFVRAWRAAAPAGRAELLRRAVAAGALPRLLRLELSSRLLEELLDCLSAAVSAGTGAAADAAVSATGKSTGVGMAAACSPPAAAETAADAEPKDHELARAVLQAAEAASSFAVAEAGLSLQARQRLAGLRAALQ
;
A
#
# COMPACT_ATOMS: atom_id res chain seq x y z
N MET A 1 16.84 46.67 -36.84
CA MET A 1 15.43 47.10 -36.73
C MET A 1 14.54 46.02 -37.34
N LEU A 2 13.52 45.56 -36.62
CA LEU A 2 12.55 44.60 -37.16
C LEU A 2 11.76 45.28 -38.29
N SER A 3 11.59 44.60 -39.43
CA SER A 3 10.81 45.14 -40.53
C SER A 3 9.35 45.32 -40.09
N GLN A 4 8.67 46.35 -40.61
CA GLN A 4 7.27 46.65 -40.27
C GLN A 4 6.35 45.42 -40.45
N ARG A 5 6.63 44.59 -41.46
CA ARG A 5 5.93 43.31 -41.70
C ARG A 5 6.18 42.27 -40.59
N SER A 6 7.42 42.18 -40.09
CA SER A 6 7.74 41.26 -38.99
C SER A 6 7.11 41.67 -37.67
N LEU A 7 6.93 42.97 -37.44
CA LEU A 7 6.24 43.49 -36.27
C LEU A 7 4.73 43.21 -36.35
N ALA A 8 4.10 43.44 -37.51
CA ALA A 8 2.69 43.13 -37.73
C ALA A 8 2.38 41.65 -37.47
N ARG A 9 3.19 40.74 -38.04
CA ARG A 9 3.03 39.30 -37.84
C ARG A 9 3.17 38.88 -36.37
N ARG A 10 4.12 39.46 -35.63
CA ARG A 10 4.29 39.15 -34.20
C ARG A 10 3.10 39.62 -33.36
N LEU A 11 2.47 40.74 -33.72
CA LEU A 11 1.27 41.21 -33.03
C LEU A 11 0.08 40.29 -33.31
N GLU A 12 -0.10 39.85 -34.55
CA GLU A 12 -1.15 38.88 -34.92
C GLU A 12 -0.96 37.55 -34.18
N GLU A 13 0.27 37.03 -34.13
CA GLU A 13 0.60 35.81 -33.39
C GLU A 13 0.29 35.96 -31.89
N ARG A 14 0.61 37.11 -31.28
CA ARG A 14 0.30 37.38 -29.86
C ARG A 14 -1.20 37.48 -29.59
N VAL A 15 -1.96 38.13 -30.47
CA VAL A 15 -3.42 38.22 -30.34
C VAL A 15 -4.06 36.83 -30.45
N ALA A 16 -3.57 35.97 -31.34
CA ALA A 16 -4.04 34.60 -31.46
C ALA A 16 -3.69 33.74 -30.23
N GLU A 17 -2.48 33.92 -29.68
CA GLU A 17 -2.05 33.24 -28.46
C GLU A 17 -2.90 33.65 -27.25
N ASP A 18 -3.14 34.95 -27.07
CA ASP A 18 -4.00 35.48 -26.01
C ASP A 18 -5.45 34.95 -26.11
N ALA A 19 -6.00 34.89 -27.32
CA ALA A 19 -7.33 34.33 -27.56
C ALA A 19 -7.39 32.85 -27.15
N ARG A 20 -6.35 32.07 -27.46
CA ARG A 20 -6.26 30.66 -27.08
C ARG A 20 -6.14 30.48 -25.57
N LEU A 21 -5.33 31.29 -24.90
CA LEU A 21 -5.17 31.24 -23.45
C LEU A 21 -6.49 31.55 -22.73
N ARG A 22 -7.23 32.56 -23.18
CA ARG A 22 -8.57 32.88 -22.63
C ARG A 22 -9.56 31.73 -22.78
N ALA A 23 -9.56 31.01 -23.90
CA ALA A 23 -10.42 29.85 -24.09
C ALA A 23 -10.07 28.71 -23.12
N VAL A 24 -8.77 28.47 -22.88
CA VAL A 24 -8.31 27.49 -21.89
C VAL A 24 -8.69 27.90 -20.46
N GLU A 25 -8.59 29.19 -20.12
CA GLU A 25 -9.02 29.67 -18.81
C GLU A 25 -10.52 29.58 -18.61
N ALA A 26 -11.32 29.88 -19.65
CA ALA A 26 -12.77 29.75 -19.61
C ALA A 26 -13.19 28.29 -19.37
N THR A 27 -12.63 27.35 -20.12
CA THR A 27 -12.91 25.91 -19.92
C THR A 27 -12.44 25.39 -18.57
N LYS A 28 -11.30 25.88 -18.05
CA LYS A 28 -10.85 25.57 -16.68
C LYS A 28 -11.82 26.12 -15.63
N LYS A 29 -12.27 27.36 -15.76
CA LYS A 29 -13.26 27.97 -14.85
C LYS A 29 -14.57 27.22 -14.88
N GLU A 30 -15.02 26.80 -16.06
CA GLU A 30 -16.21 25.98 -16.22
C GLU A 30 -16.02 24.58 -15.59
N ALA A 31 -14.87 23.95 -15.78
CA ALA A 31 -14.56 22.66 -15.15
C ALA A 31 -14.48 22.78 -13.62
N VAL A 32 -14.00 23.92 -13.09
CA VAL A 32 -14.01 24.22 -11.65
C VAL A 32 -15.43 24.45 -11.16
N ALA A 33 -16.26 25.21 -11.87
CA ALA A 33 -17.67 25.43 -11.53
C ALA A 33 -18.51 24.15 -11.62
N ARG A 34 -18.13 23.21 -12.50
CA ARG A 34 -18.77 21.88 -12.62
C ARG A 34 -18.24 20.88 -11.59
N ARG A 35 -17.11 21.13 -10.93
CA ARG A 35 -16.76 20.35 -9.73
C ARG A 35 -17.78 20.74 -8.68
N VAL A 36 -18.66 19.78 -8.38
CA VAL A 36 -19.71 19.89 -7.36
C VAL A 36 -19.12 20.62 -6.16
N ASP A 37 -19.60 21.84 -5.90
CA ASP A 37 -19.14 22.64 -4.78
C ASP A 37 -19.21 21.79 -3.52
N VAL A 38 -18.24 21.96 -2.62
CA VAL A 38 -18.20 21.20 -1.37
C VAL A 38 -19.54 21.30 -0.63
N ASP A 39 -20.22 22.43 -0.73
CA ASP A 39 -21.57 22.66 -0.18
C ASP A 39 -22.65 21.83 -0.89
N THR A 40 -22.56 21.68 -2.21
CA THR A 40 -23.50 20.87 -3.01
C THR A 40 -23.25 19.38 -2.78
N PHE A 41 -21.97 18.98 -2.65
CA PHE A 41 -21.59 17.62 -2.27
C PHE A 41 -22.01 17.33 -0.83
N GLN A 42 -21.84 18.27 0.09
CA GLN A 42 -22.30 18.17 1.47
C GLN A 42 -23.83 18.14 1.54
N ALA A 43 -24.55 18.90 0.70
CA ALA A 43 -26.01 18.85 0.59
C ALA A 43 -26.49 17.50 0.03
N LEU A 44 -25.83 16.96 -0.99
CA LEU A 44 -26.15 15.65 -1.56
C LEU A 44 -25.80 14.51 -0.59
N VAL A 45 -24.66 14.59 0.10
CA VAL A 45 -24.26 13.62 1.12
C VAL A 45 -25.15 13.73 2.36
N SER A 46 -25.55 14.92 2.79
CA SER A 46 -26.48 15.10 3.92
C SER A 46 -27.92 14.73 3.57
N ALA A 47 -28.34 14.89 2.30
CA ALA A 47 -29.61 14.37 1.81
C ALA A 47 -29.59 12.84 1.65
N ALA A 48 -28.44 12.25 1.28
CA ALA A 48 -28.28 10.80 1.10
C ALA A 48 -27.94 10.05 2.41
N HIS A 49 -27.33 10.69 3.41
CA HIS A 49 -26.91 10.07 4.66
C HIS A 49 -27.64 10.71 5.85
N LEU A 50 -28.65 10.00 6.34
CA LEU A 50 -28.99 9.80 7.76
C LEU A 50 -28.69 10.98 8.72
N ARG A 51 -29.75 11.60 9.24
CA ARG A 51 -29.70 12.51 10.40
C ARG A 51 -28.71 11.98 11.45
N PRO A 52 -27.74 12.79 11.92
CA PRO A 52 -27.05 12.50 13.17
C PRO A 52 -28.13 12.40 14.25
N MET A 53 -28.28 11.23 14.89
CA MET A 53 -29.18 11.04 16.03
C MET A 53 -28.67 11.83 17.24
N ARG A 54 -28.85 13.16 17.23
CA ARG A 54 -28.89 13.97 18.45
C ARG A 54 -30.27 13.82 19.06
N GLY A 55 -30.47 12.73 19.79
CA GLY A 55 -31.71 12.46 20.49
C GLY A 55 -31.61 11.11 21.15
N GLY A 56 -31.29 11.10 22.45
CA GLY A 56 -31.34 9.91 23.28
C GLY A 56 -32.71 9.24 23.13
N LEU A 57 -32.73 8.07 22.52
CA LEU A 57 -33.86 7.18 22.54
C LEU A 57 -34.00 6.66 23.98
N ARG A 58 -34.79 7.40 24.75
CA ARG A 58 -35.43 6.93 25.96
C ARG A 58 -36.05 5.57 25.64
N LEU A 59 -35.49 4.52 26.24
CA LEU A 59 -36.03 3.18 26.25
C LEU A 59 -37.50 3.24 26.68
N ALA A 60 -38.41 3.04 25.73
CA ALA A 60 -39.73 2.53 26.06
C ALA A 60 -39.56 1.04 26.44
N PRO A 61 -40.07 0.58 27.59
CA PRO A 61 -39.97 -0.83 27.94
C PRO A 61 -41.06 -1.58 27.18
N GLY A 62 -40.68 -2.39 26.19
CA GLY A 62 -41.65 -3.25 25.52
C GLY A 62 -41.13 -3.99 24.30
N GLY A 63 -40.83 -5.28 24.48
CA GLY A 63 -41.13 -6.29 23.46
C GLY A 63 -39.99 -6.75 22.55
N ALA A 64 -39.44 -7.92 22.89
CA ALA A 64 -38.94 -8.98 22.00
C ALA A 64 -37.81 -8.66 21.00
N GLY A 65 -36.65 -9.27 21.25
CA GLY A 65 -35.51 -9.30 20.34
C GLY A 65 -35.85 -9.88 18.97
N GLY A 66 -35.64 -9.06 17.94
CA GLY A 66 -35.61 -9.47 16.55
C GLY A 66 -34.43 -8.79 15.87
N LYS A 67 -33.59 -9.58 15.18
CA LYS A 67 -32.47 -9.08 14.36
C LYS A 67 -32.99 -8.03 13.37
N PRO A 68 -32.21 -6.97 13.05
CA PRO A 68 -32.63 -6.00 12.06
C PRO A 68 -32.86 -6.70 10.70
N ALA A 69 -33.93 -6.30 10.01
CA ALA A 69 -34.30 -6.86 8.72
C ALA A 69 -33.19 -6.65 7.69
N ALA A 70 -32.85 -7.70 6.94
CA ALA A 70 -31.79 -7.68 5.93
C ALA A 70 -32.11 -6.67 4.80
N PRO A 71 -31.07 -6.03 4.20
CA PRO A 71 -31.28 -5.08 3.11
C PRO A 71 -31.89 -5.77 1.89
N ARG A 72 -32.94 -5.16 1.32
CA ARG A 72 -33.58 -5.61 0.09
C ARG A 72 -32.73 -5.21 -1.11
N ASN A 73 -32.37 -6.17 -1.96
CA ASN A 73 -31.68 -5.91 -3.21
C ASN A 73 -32.69 -5.63 -4.33
N PHE A 74 -32.42 -4.62 -5.15
CA PHE A 74 -33.19 -4.29 -6.34
C PHE A 74 -32.53 -4.90 -7.58
N ARG A 75 -33.34 -5.45 -8.49
CA ARG A 75 -32.87 -5.84 -9.82
C ARG A 75 -32.66 -4.59 -10.70
N PRO A 76 -31.81 -4.67 -11.73
CA PRO A 76 -31.58 -3.55 -12.66
C PRO A 76 -32.86 -3.08 -13.37
N ASP A 77 -33.90 -3.91 -13.41
CA ASP A 77 -35.22 -3.58 -13.98
C ASP A 77 -36.19 -2.94 -12.97
N GLY A 78 -35.72 -2.60 -11.76
CA GLY A 78 -36.51 -1.89 -10.73
C GLY A 78 -37.52 -2.73 -9.96
N THR A 79 -37.59 -4.04 -10.21
CA THR A 79 -38.52 -4.95 -9.51
C THR A 79 -37.90 -5.52 -8.23
N LEU A 80 -38.72 -5.67 -7.19
CA LEU A 80 -38.32 -6.27 -5.92
C LEU A 80 -38.14 -7.78 -6.10
N SER A 81 -36.98 -8.30 -5.71
CA SER A 81 -36.71 -9.74 -5.79
C SER A 81 -37.46 -10.45 -4.66
N ASP A 82 -38.50 -11.23 -5.00
CA ASP A 82 -39.15 -12.11 -4.04
C ASP A 82 -38.16 -13.15 -3.54
N GLY A 83 -37.93 -13.12 -2.23
CA GLY A 83 -36.96 -13.97 -1.55
C GLY A 83 -37.40 -15.43 -1.57
N SER A 84 -36.82 -16.21 -2.47
CA SER A 84 -36.78 -17.66 -2.40
C SER A 84 -35.31 -18.11 -2.30
N SER A 85 -34.95 -18.51 -1.10
CA SER A 85 -33.83 -19.36 -0.68
C SER A 85 -32.89 -19.87 -1.79
N ALA A 86 -31.74 -19.19 -1.95
CA ALA A 86 -30.49 -19.73 -2.50
C ALA A 86 -29.33 -18.83 -2.03
N PRO A 87 -28.13 -19.40 -1.81
CA PRO A 87 -27.22 -18.93 -0.78
C PRO A 87 -26.72 -17.52 -1.05
N SER A 88 -26.88 -16.73 -0.01
CA SER A 88 -26.34 -15.40 0.17
C SER A 88 -24.87 -15.36 -0.23
N SER A 89 -24.57 -14.75 -1.37
CA SER A 89 -23.30 -14.07 -1.63
C SER A 89 -23.20 -12.87 -0.68
N SER A 90 -23.18 -13.15 0.62
CA SER A 90 -22.88 -12.18 1.64
C SER A 90 -21.40 -11.87 1.53
N THR A 91 -21.08 -10.69 1.00
CA THR A 91 -19.93 -9.89 1.40
C THR A 91 -20.06 -9.53 2.89
N ALA A 92 -20.04 -10.54 3.74
CA ALA A 92 -19.32 -10.47 4.99
C ALA A 92 -17.84 -10.51 4.55
N LEU A 93 -16.96 -9.54 4.84
CA LEU A 93 -16.63 -9.08 6.19
C LEU A 93 -16.64 -10.23 7.23
N ALA A 94 -16.32 -11.44 6.78
CA ALA A 94 -15.34 -12.27 7.46
C ALA A 94 -14.01 -11.88 6.79
N ALA A 95 -12.95 -11.49 7.47
CA ALA A 95 -12.21 -12.38 8.38
C ALA A 95 -12.22 -13.85 7.91
N ALA A 96 -12.29 -14.09 6.59
CA ALA A 96 -11.83 -15.32 6.02
C ALA A 96 -10.31 -15.24 6.17
N HIS A 97 -9.82 -15.92 7.20
CA HIS A 97 -8.51 -16.59 7.19
C HIS A 97 -8.46 -17.58 6.02
N GLY A 98 -8.70 -17.10 4.80
CA GLY A 98 -8.16 -17.70 3.61
C GLY A 98 -6.67 -17.43 3.71
N SER A 99 -5.94 -18.45 4.16
CA SER A 99 -4.57 -18.65 3.71
C SER A 99 -4.62 -18.64 2.19
N THR A 100 -4.66 -17.45 1.58
CA THR A 100 -4.31 -17.29 0.17
C THR A 100 -2.95 -17.92 0.09
N SER A 101 -2.85 -18.99 -0.71
CA SER A 101 -1.58 -19.65 -0.94
C SER A 101 -0.53 -18.58 -1.16
N SER A 102 0.61 -18.72 -0.50
CA SER A 102 1.69 -17.72 -0.48
C SER A 102 2.02 -17.18 -1.88
N ASP A 103 1.81 -18.00 -2.91
CA ASP A 103 2.04 -17.69 -4.33
C ASP A 103 0.92 -16.92 -5.03
N ASP A 104 -0.32 -17.00 -4.54
CA ASP A 104 -1.44 -16.23 -5.13
C ASP A 104 -1.22 -14.72 -4.99
N ALA A 105 -0.51 -14.30 -3.93
CA ALA A 105 -0.14 -12.91 -3.71
C ALA A 105 0.77 -12.35 -4.83
N LEU A 106 1.55 -13.20 -5.51
CA LEU A 106 2.48 -12.78 -6.55
C LEU A 106 1.84 -12.75 -7.95
N ARG A 107 0.55 -13.09 -8.08
CA ARG A 107 -0.14 -13.12 -9.37
C ARG A 107 -0.45 -11.72 -9.91
N SER A 108 -0.74 -10.75 -9.04
CA SER A 108 -1.14 -9.39 -9.42
C SER A 108 -0.73 -8.37 -8.36
N GLY A 109 -0.45 -7.12 -8.77
CA GLY A 109 -0.10 -6.02 -7.88
C GLY A 109 -1.13 -5.79 -6.77
N ALA A 110 -2.43 -5.78 -7.12
CA ALA A 110 -3.49 -5.60 -6.13
C ALA A 110 -3.54 -6.71 -5.08
N LEU A 111 -3.27 -7.97 -5.47
CA LEU A 111 -3.19 -9.10 -4.54
C LEU A 111 -1.95 -8.99 -3.65
N PHE A 112 -0.82 -8.56 -4.22
CA PHE A 112 0.40 -8.29 -3.46
C PHE A 112 0.16 -7.20 -2.41
N VAL A 113 -0.44 -6.07 -2.77
CA VAL A 113 -0.72 -4.98 -1.83
C VAL A 113 -1.69 -5.44 -0.74
N ARG A 114 -2.72 -6.21 -1.09
CA ARG A 114 -3.64 -6.78 -0.09
C ARG A 114 -2.92 -7.73 0.88
N ALA A 115 -2.07 -8.62 0.36
CA ALA A 115 -1.26 -9.52 1.18
C ALA A 115 -0.25 -8.76 2.05
N TRP A 116 0.39 -7.74 1.50
CA TRP A 116 1.33 -6.85 2.20
C TRP A 116 0.67 -6.16 3.40
N ARG A 117 -0.54 -5.64 3.20
CA ARG A 117 -1.32 -4.96 4.25
C ARG A 117 -1.79 -5.91 5.34
N ALA A 118 -2.13 -7.14 4.97
CA ALA A 118 -2.55 -8.18 5.92
C ALA A 118 -1.37 -8.80 6.70
N ALA A 119 -0.15 -8.76 6.14
CA ALA A 119 1.02 -9.35 6.75
C ALA A 119 1.55 -8.51 7.94
N ALA A 120 1.95 -9.22 8.99
CA ALA A 120 2.77 -8.68 10.07
C ALA A 120 4.17 -8.27 9.55
N PRO A 121 4.95 -7.43 10.27
CA PRO A 121 6.26 -6.95 9.79
C PRO A 121 7.21 -8.06 9.33
N ALA A 122 7.34 -9.15 10.10
CA ALA A 122 8.15 -10.32 9.72
C ALA A 122 7.63 -11.01 8.44
N GLY A 123 6.30 -11.08 8.28
CA GLY A 123 5.65 -11.62 7.08
C GLY A 123 5.82 -10.75 5.84
N ARG A 124 5.97 -9.42 6.01
CA ARG A 124 6.25 -8.48 4.91
C ARG A 124 7.64 -8.67 4.35
N ALA A 125 8.65 -8.80 5.21
CA ALA A 125 10.02 -9.08 4.79
C ALA A 125 10.08 -10.39 3.97
N GLU A 126 9.40 -11.44 4.42
CA GLU A 126 9.35 -12.71 3.71
C GLU A 126 8.58 -12.63 2.38
N LEU A 127 7.44 -11.92 2.36
CA LEU A 127 6.70 -11.65 1.12
C LEU A 127 7.57 -10.89 0.10
N LEU A 128 8.38 -9.93 0.57
CA LEU A 128 9.28 -9.16 -0.28
C LEU A 128 10.40 -10.03 -0.88
N ARG A 129 11.06 -10.85 -0.05
CA ARG A 129 12.09 -11.81 -0.51
C ARG A 129 11.55 -12.74 -1.58
N ARG A 130 10.35 -13.28 -1.38
CA ARG A 130 9.70 -14.17 -2.38
C ARG A 130 9.36 -13.43 -3.66
N ALA A 131 8.86 -12.20 -3.57
CA ALA A 131 8.60 -11.38 -4.76
C ALA A 131 9.87 -11.06 -5.56
N VAL A 132 11.00 -10.83 -4.88
CA VAL A 132 12.32 -10.66 -5.50
C VAL A 132 12.80 -11.96 -6.13
N ALA A 133 12.78 -13.07 -5.39
CA ALA A 133 13.21 -14.38 -5.88
C ALA A 133 12.41 -14.85 -7.11
N ALA A 134 11.11 -14.52 -7.17
CA ALA A 134 10.24 -14.79 -8.30
C ALA A 134 10.41 -13.80 -9.47
N GLY A 135 11.24 -12.75 -9.34
CA GLY A 135 11.37 -11.69 -10.33
C GLY A 135 10.06 -10.91 -10.60
N ALA A 136 9.11 -10.97 -9.67
CA ALA A 136 7.75 -10.47 -9.89
C ALA A 136 7.61 -8.96 -9.59
N LEU A 137 8.53 -8.39 -8.79
CA LEU A 137 8.43 -7.01 -8.30
C LEU A 137 8.17 -5.94 -9.38
N PRO A 138 8.89 -5.89 -10.52
CA PRO A 138 8.63 -4.88 -11.54
C PRO A 138 7.20 -4.95 -12.08
N ARG A 139 6.65 -6.15 -12.23
CA ARG A 139 5.27 -6.37 -12.69
C ARG A 139 4.25 -5.99 -11.61
N LEU A 140 4.54 -6.30 -10.35
CA LEU A 140 3.66 -6.03 -9.21
C LEU A 140 3.55 -4.54 -8.90
N LEU A 141 4.66 -3.79 -8.99
CA LEU A 141 4.72 -2.37 -8.65
C LEU A 141 4.39 -1.42 -9.81
N ARG A 142 4.26 -1.95 -11.04
CA ARG A 142 4.12 -1.15 -12.27
C ARG A 142 3.00 -0.11 -12.23
N LEU A 143 1.85 -0.45 -11.64
CA LEU A 143 0.64 0.39 -11.67
C LEU A 143 0.27 1.00 -10.32
N GLU A 144 0.76 0.46 -9.20
CA GLU A 144 0.25 0.77 -7.86
C GLU A 144 1.36 1.14 -6.86
N LEU A 145 2.42 1.82 -7.30
CA LEU A 145 3.40 2.36 -6.36
C LEU A 145 2.90 3.69 -5.78
N SER A 146 2.38 3.63 -4.56
CA SER A 146 2.03 4.81 -3.74
C SER A 146 3.19 5.22 -2.84
N SER A 147 3.27 6.50 -2.44
CA SER A 147 4.30 7.00 -1.51
C SER A 147 4.32 6.22 -0.21
N ARG A 148 3.14 5.94 0.37
CA ARG A 148 2.99 5.15 1.60
C ARG A 148 3.49 3.72 1.45
N LEU A 149 3.24 3.06 0.32
CA LEU A 149 3.77 1.72 0.07
C LEU A 149 5.30 1.75 -0.06
N LEU A 150 5.85 2.75 -0.75
CA LEU A 150 7.28 2.93 -0.88
C LEU A 150 7.96 3.17 0.48
N GLU A 151 7.36 3.97 1.37
CA GLU A 151 7.85 4.13 2.75
C GLU A 151 7.87 2.81 3.50
N GLU A 152 6.80 2.02 3.43
CA GLU A 152 6.73 0.72 4.11
C GLU A 152 7.75 -0.29 3.57
N LEU A 153 8.02 -0.26 2.25
CA LEU A 153 9.06 -1.08 1.64
C LEU A 153 10.44 -0.67 2.17
N LEU A 154 10.73 0.63 2.23
CA LEU A 154 11.97 1.16 2.79
C LEU A 154 12.12 0.81 4.28
N ASP A 155 11.04 0.88 5.06
CA ASP A 155 11.02 0.46 6.47
C ASP A 155 11.41 -1.03 6.59
N CYS A 156 10.81 -1.90 5.77
CA CYS A 156 11.10 -3.33 5.77
C CYS A 156 12.56 -3.63 5.40
N LEU A 157 13.13 -2.90 4.42
CA LEU A 157 14.54 -3.03 4.05
C LEU A 157 15.46 -2.60 5.20
N SER A 158 15.17 -1.47 5.85
CA SER A 158 15.98 -0.99 6.98
C SER A 158 15.95 -1.92 8.19
N ALA A 159 14.81 -2.58 8.44
CA ALA A 159 14.66 -3.57 9.48
C ALA A 159 15.43 -4.86 9.16
N ALA A 160 15.49 -5.27 7.89
CA ALA A 160 16.27 -6.44 7.47
C ALA A 160 17.77 -6.22 7.70
N VAL A 161 18.31 -5.07 7.28
CA VAL A 161 19.71 -4.69 7.51
C VAL A 161 20.05 -4.62 9.01
N SER A 162 19.12 -4.08 9.82
CA SER A 162 19.34 -3.99 11.27
C SER A 162 19.24 -5.34 11.99
N ALA A 163 18.43 -6.28 11.47
CA ALA A 163 18.32 -7.61 12.05
C ALA A 163 19.56 -8.49 11.77
N GLY A 164 20.21 -8.31 10.61
CA GLY A 164 21.45 -9.01 10.26
C GLY A 164 22.61 -8.73 11.22
N THR A 165 22.66 -7.54 11.81
CA THR A 165 23.71 -7.14 12.76
C THR A 165 23.42 -7.51 14.22
N GLY A 166 22.18 -7.89 14.56
CA GLY A 166 21.74 -8.16 15.94
C GLY A 166 21.27 -9.60 16.23
N ALA A 167 20.97 -10.41 15.21
CA ALA A 167 20.37 -11.74 15.41
C ALA A 167 21.33 -12.81 15.98
N ALA A 168 22.64 -12.54 16.04
CA ALA A 168 23.61 -13.48 16.62
C ALA A 168 23.69 -13.42 18.17
N ALA A 169 23.13 -12.39 18.82
CA ALA A 169 23.32 -12.17 20.26
C ALA A 169 22.15 -12.65 21.14
N ASP A 170 20.95 -12.87 20.60
CA ASP A 170 19.73 -13.01 21.42
C ASP A 170 19.02 -14.38 21.33
N ALA A 171 19.64 -15.35 20.65
CA ALA A 171 19.14 -16.74 20.60
C ALA A 171 19.64 -17.63 21.76
N ALA A 172 20.39 -17.07 22.74
CA ALA A 172 21.04 -17.84 23.80
C ALA A 172 20.37 -17.76 25.18
N VAL A 173 19.31 -16.95 25.38
CA VAL A 173 18.69 -16.78 26.71
C VAL A 173 17.17 -16.95 26.67
N SER A 174 16.70 -18.14 26.34
CA SER A 174 15.41 -18.66 26.83
C SER A 174 15.25 -20.14 26.53
N ALA A 175 15.93 -20.96 27.33
CA ALA A 175 15.59 -22.38 27.48
C ALA A 175 15.81 -22.79 28.95
N THR A 176 14.93 -22.32 29.84
CA THR A 176 14.82 -22.83 31.21
C THR A 176 13.47 -23.54 31.35
N GLY A 177 13.48 -24.86 31.21
CA GLY A 177 12.26 -25.67 31.18
C GLY A 177 12.49 -27.18 31.31
N LYS A 178 13.25 -27.59 32.32
CA LYS A 178 13.10 -28.82 33.13
C LYS A 178 12.58 -30.10 32.44
N SER A 179 13.48 -31.01 32.09
CA SER A 179 13.22 -32.45 32.16
C SER A 179 14.49 -33.24 32.52
N THR A 180 14.35 -34.05 33.58
CA THR A 180 15.34 -34.99 34.12
C THR A 180 15.24 -36.33 33.42
N GLY A 181 16.35 -36.89 32.94
CA GLY A 181 16.39 -38.24 32.37
C GLY A 181 17.76 -38.63 31.81
N VAL A 182 18.57 -39.24 32.68
CA VAL A 182 19.93 -39.80 32.53
C VAL A 182 20.19 -40.58 31.23
N GLY A 183 21.36 -40.35 30.61
CA GLY A 183 21.95 -41.23 29.60
C GLY A 183 23.37 -40.79 29.17
N MET A 184 24.39 -41.44 29.72
CA MET A 184 25.84 -41.27 29.44
C MET A 184 26.20 -41.49 27.96
N ALA A 185 27.03 -40.60 27.37
CA ALA A 185 28.39 -40.91 26.87
C ALA A 185 29.07 -39.71 26.17
N ALA A 186 30.16 -39.26 26.79
CA ALA A 186 31.42 -38.69 26.28
C ALA A 186 31.50 -38.02 24.87
N ALA A 187 31.93 -36.75 24.85
CA ALA A 187 33.31 -36.38 24.50
C ALA A 187 33.60 -34.88 24.80
N CYS A 188 34.73 -34.61 25.45
CA CYS A 188 35.34 -33.30 25.67
C CYS A 188 36.12 -32.84 24.44
N SER A 189 35.91 -31.59 23.98
CA SER A 189 36.89 -30.49 24.11
C SER A 189 36.50 -29.26 23.25
N PRO A 190 36.98 -28.05 23.61
CA PRO A 190 36.44 -26.74 23.19
C PRO A 190 37.46 -25.96 22.32
N PRO A 191 37.41 -24.62 22.24
CA PRO A 191 36.78 -23.85 21.18
C PRO A 191 37.80 -23.16 20.26
N ALA A 192 37.59 -23.22 18.94
CA ALA A 192 38.30 -22.37 17.99
C ALA A 192 37.34 -21.29 17.50
N ALA A 193 37.61 -20.07 17.95
CA ALA A 193 37.00 -18.85 17.47
C ALA A 193 37.42 -18.58 16.01
N ALA A 194 36.56 -17.77 15.37
CA ALA A 194 36.79 -17.01 14.15
C ALA A 194 36.94 -17.82 12.86
N GLU A 195 35.84 -17.88 12.10
CA GLU A 195 35.74 -17.29 10.76
C GLU A 195 34.47 -17.82 10.09
N THR A 196 33.47 -16.94 9.92
CA THR A 196 32.46 -16.90 8.84
C THR A 196 31.40 -15.84 9.20
N ALA A 197 31.87 -14.61 9.44
CA ALA A 197 31.00 -13.43 9.60
C ALA A 197 30.99 -12.57 8.32
N ALA A 198 31.32 -13.14 7.16
CA ALA A 198 31.49 -12.40 5.91
C ALA A 198 30.51 -12.77 4.77
N ASP A 199 29.61 -13.75 4.95
CA ASP A 199 28.78 -14.29 3.86
C ASP A 199 27.26 -14.08 4.01
N ALA A 200 26.80 -13.38 5.06
CA ALA A 200 25.36 -13.10 5.25
C ALA A 200 24.89 -11.80 4.59
N GLU A 201 25.78 -10.83 4.38
CA GLU A 201 25.50 -9.50 3.84
C GLU A 201 25.06 -9.42 2.36
N PRO A 202 25.47 -10.32 1.41
CA PRO A 202 25.21 -10.06 -0.01
C PRO A 202 23.72 -10.14 -0.39
N LYS A 203 22.92 -10.92 0.36
CA LYS A 203 21.51 -11.17 0.02
C LYS A 203 20.61 -9.96 0.28
N ASP A 204 20.92 -9.17 1.31
CA ASP A 204 20.10 -8.00 1.67
C ASP A 204 20.41 -6.80 0.77
N HIS A 205 21.67 -6.64 0.34
CA HIS A 205 22.02 -5.67 -0.69
C HIS A 205 21.39 -5.98 -2.05
N GLU A 206 21.34 -7.25 -2.44
CA GLU A 206 20.64 -7.70 -3.65
C GLU A 206 19.13 -7.43 -3.57
N LEU A 207 18.52 -7.70 -2.42
CA LEU A 207 17.11 -7.40 -2.15
C LEU A 207 16.84 -5.89 -2.29
N ALA A 208 17.66 -5.05 -1.66
CA ALA A 208 17.53 -3.60 -1.72
C ALA A 208 17.69 -3.09 -3.16
N ARG A 209 18.68 -3.60 -3.91
CA ARG A 209 18.89 -3.26 -5.31
C ARG A 209 17.69 -3.66 -6.18
N ALA A 210 17.16 -4.86 -6.01
CA ALA A 210 16.00 -5.34 -6.77
C ALA A 210 14.73 -4.51 -6.50
N VAL A 211 14.50 -4.14 -5.24
CA VAL A 211 13.35 -3.29 -4.85
C VAL A 211 13.48 -1.89 -5.43
N LEU A 212 14.67 -1.28 -5.37
CA LEU A 212 14.90 0.05 -5.92
C LEU A 212 14.79 0.06 -7.45
N GLN A 213 15.38 -0.92 -8.13
CA GLN A 213 15.26 -1.04 -9.58
C GLN A 213 13.80 -1.24 -10.01
N ALA A 214 13.04 -2.07 -9.29
CA ALA A 214 11.62 -2.28 -9.57
C ALA A 214 10.78 -1.01 -9.28
N ALA A 215 11.12 -0.28 -8.22
CA ALA A 215 10.46 0.98 -7.89
C ALA A 215 10.73 2.05 -8.95
N GLU A 216 11.98 2.22 -9.38
CA GLU A 216 12.38 3.19 -10.42
C GLU A 216 11.77 2.87 -11.80
N ALA A 217 11.51 1.59 -12.08
CA ALA A 217 10.81 1.15 -13.28
C ALA A 217 9.28 1.39 -13.25
N ALA A 218 8.70 1.72 -12.09
CA ALA A 218 7.27 1.99 -11.98
C ALA A 218 6.92 3.38 -12.54
N SER A 219 5.83 3.48 -13.31
CA SER A 219 5.44 4.75 -13.96
C SER A 219 5.07 5.85 -12.95
N SER A 220 4.65 5.46 -11.74
CA SER A 220 4.29 6.38 -10.66
C SER A 220 5.45 6.73 -9.72
N PHE A 221 6.69 6.28 -10.00
CA PHE A 221 7.82 6.46 -9.09
C PHE A 221 8.10 7.92 -8.74
N ALA A 222 8.22 8.80 -9.73
CA ALA A 222 8.50 10.22 -9.50
C ALA A 222 7.43 10.90 -8.62
N VAL A 223 6.17 10.51 -8.79
CA VAL A 223 5.05 11.01 -7.98
C VAL A 223 5.11 10.46 -6.56
N ALA A 224 5.42 9.16 -6.41
CA ALA A 224 5.58 8.52 -5.11
C ALA A 224 6.76 9.11 -4.34
N GLU A 225 7.90 9.33 -5.00
CA GLU A 225 9.12 9.94 -4.45
C GLU A 225 8.86 11.38 -3.97
N ALA A 226 8.14 12.18 -4.76
CA ALA A 226 7.71 13.52 -4.36
C ALA A 226 6.79 13.50 -3.13
N GLY A 227 6.01 12.43 -2.95
CA GLY A 227 5.13 12.22 -1.80
C GLY A 227 5.80 11.63 -0.55
N LEU A 228 7.09 11.31 -0.60
CA LEU A 228 7.82 10.75 0.55
C LEU A 228 8.06 11.81 1.63
N SER A 229 7.99 11.38 2.90
CA SER A 229 8.47 12.13 4.06
C SER A 229 9.97 12.43 3.96
N LEU A 230 10.43 13.48 4.67
CA LEU A 230 11.85 13.86 4.68
C LEU A 230 12.75 12.70 5.14
N GLN A 231 12.35 11.97 6.18
CA GLN A 231 13.08 10.82 6.70
C GLN A 231 13.12 9.68 5.68
N ALA A 232 12.03 9.39 4.96
CA ALA A 232 12.03 8.38 3.90
C ALA A 232 12.94 8.77 2.73
N ARG A 233 12.98 10.06 2.34
CA ARG A 233 13.90 10.56 1.31
C ARG A 233 15.37 10.41 1.72
N GLN A 234 15.71 10.74 2.96
CA GLN A 234 17.06 10.55 3.49
C GLN A 234 17.47 9.08 3.46
N ARG A 235 16.56 8.17 3.83
CA ARG A 235 16.79 6.72 3.77
C ARG A 235 16.96 6.22 2.35
N LEU A 236 16.11 6.68 1.42
CA LEU A 236 16.23 6.37 0.00
C LEU A 236 17.58 6.84 -0.57
N ALA A 237 18.01 8.06 -0.24
CA ALA A 237 19.31 8.59 -0.65
C ALA A 237 20.47 7.79 -0.07
N GLY A 238 20.40 7.43 1.23
CA GLY A 238 21.40 6.58 1.89
C GLY A 238 21.49 5.19 1.25
N LEU A 239 20.36 4.56 0.94
CA LEU A 239 20.32 3.27 0.24
C LEU A 239 20.91 3.36 -1.17
N ARG A 240 20.61 4.42 -1.92
CA ARG A 240 21.22 4.65 -3.25
C ARG A 240 22.73 4.82 -3.15
N ALA A 241 23.21 5.59 -2.17
CA ALA A 241 24.64 5.78 -1.95
C ALA A 241 25.35 4.48 -1.53
N ALA A 242 24.69 3.62 -0.75
CA ALA A 242 25.25 2.33 -0.33
C ALA A 242 25.30 1.27 -1.45
N LEU A 243 24.60 1.49 -2.57
CA LEU A 243 24.54 0.54 -3.70
C LEU A 243 25.38 0.97 -4.91
N GLN A 244 25.95 2.17 -4.88
CA GLN A 244 26.92 2.71 -5.85
C GLN A 244 28.34 2.26 -5.49
#